data_AF-A0A2T0LK53-F1
#
_entry.id   AF-A0A2T0LK53-F1
#
_cell.length_a   1.000
_cell.length_b   1.000
_cell.length_c   1.000
_cell.angle_alpha   90.00
_cell.angle_beta   90.00
_cell.angle_gamma   90.00
#
_symmetry.space_group_name_H-M   'P 1'
#
loop_
_entity.id
_entity.type
_entity.pdbx_description
1 polymer ?
#
loop_
_entity_poly.entity_id
_entity_poly.type
_entity_poly.pdbx_seq_one_letter_code
_entity_poly.pdbx_strand_id
1 'polypeptide(L)' 'MGEPYTSETERRTALPAWLHTYNHHRGHTALNGHPPASRVPNLMGQNT' A
#
# COMPACT_ATOMS: atom_id res chain seq x y z
N MET A 1 1.41 11.97 14.96
CA MET A 1 1.37 10.70 15.71
C MET A 1 0.11 9.98 15.28
N GLY A 2 0.19 8.70 14.91
CA GLY A 2 -1.00 7.94 14.50
C GLY A 2 -1.75 7.44 15.72
N GLU A 3 -3.07 7.60 15.73
CA GLU A 3 -3.92 7.04 16.78
C GLU A 3 -3.93 5.51 16.71
N PRO A 4 -3.81 4.79 17.84
CA PRO A 4 -3.90 3.33 17.86
C PRO A 4 -5.33 2.87 17.61
N TYR A 5 -5.49 1.79 16.83
CA TYR A 5 -6.80 1.16 16.64
C TYR A 5 -7.26 0.50 17.95
N THR A 6 -8.51 0.75 18.32
CA THR A 6 -9.10 0.24 19.57
C THR A 6 -9.73 -1.14 19.42
N SER A 7 -9.94 -1.60 18.17
CA SER A 7 -10.50 -2.92 17.86
C SER A 7 -10.01 -3.49 16.52
N GLU A 8 -10.15 -4.80 16.35
CA GLU A 8 -9.86 -5.47 15.08
C GLU A 8 -10.79 -4.98 13.95
N THR A 9 -12.06 -4.71 14.25
CA THR A 9 -13.02 -4.16 13.29
C THR A 9 -12.54 -2.81 12.76
N GLU A 10 -12.10 -1.91 13.64
CA GLU A 10 -11.56 -0.60 13.26
C GLU A 10 -10.32 -0.74 12.38
N ARG A 11 -9.39 -1.63 12.76
CA ARG A 11 -8.20 -1.95 11.97
C ARG A 11 -8.56 -2.46 10.58
N ARG A 12 -9.53 -3.39 10.47
CA ARG A 12 -9.97 -3.94 9.18
C ARG A 12 -10.65 -2.91 8.30
N THR A 13 -11.40 -1.98 8.88
CA THR A 13 -12.01 -0.87 8.13
C THR A 13 -10.95 0.09 7.57
N ALA A 14 -9.87 0.35 8.32
CA ALA A 14 -8.77 1.22 7.88
C ALA A 14 -7.82 0.54 6.87
N LEU A 15 -7.73 -0.79 6.89
CA LEU A 15 -6.75 -1.56 6.13
C LEU A 15 -6.77 -1.31 4.61
N PRO A 16 -7.93 -1.25 3.91
CA PRO A 16 -7.95 -1.04 2.45
C PRO A 16 -7.32 0.29 2.02
N ALA A 17 -7.66 1.40 2.69
CA ALA A 17 -7.11 2.71 2.38
C ALA A 17 -5.60 2.79 2.66
N TRP A 18 -5.17 2.17 3.77
CA TRP A 18 -3.75 2.06 4.10
C TRP A 18 -2.98 1.24 3.06
N LEU A 19 -3.51 0.08 2.64
CA LEU A 19 -2.88 -0.76 1.61
C LEU A 19 -2.74 -0.03 0.28
N HIS A 20 -3.76 0.71 -0.16
CA HIS A 20 -3.68 1.50 -1.38
C HIS A 20 -2.55 2.54 -1.29
N THR A 21 -2.50 3.30 -0.19
CA THR A 21 -1.47 4.32 0.02
C THR A 21 -0.07 3.72 0.08
N TYR A 22 0.09 2.63 0.82
CA TYR A 22 1.37 1.95 0.96
C TYR A 22 1.86 1.38 -0.38
N ASN A 23 0.99 0.67 -1.10
CA ASN A 23 1.38 -0.03 -2.32
C ASN A 23 1.61 0.91 -3.51
N HIS A 24 0.87 2.03 -3.60
CA HIS A 24 0.87 2.87 -4.80
C HIS A 24 1.53 4.23 -4.63
N HIS A 25 1.57 4.78 -3.40
CA HIS A 25 1.98 6.18 -3.20
C HIS A 25 3.24 6.31 -2.34
N ARG A 26 3.49 5.37 -1.42
CA ARG A 26 4.62 5.45 -0.49
C ARG A 26 5.91 4.98 -1.14
N GLY A 27 6.85 5.90 -1.35
CA GLY A 27 8.21 5.57 -1.80
C GLY A 27 9.02 4.81 -0.76
N HIS A 28 9.81 3.84 -1.22
CA HIS A 28 10.73 3.06 -0.38
C HIS A 28 12.18 3.25 -0.82
N THR A 29 13.10 3.46 0.13
CA THR A 29 14.54 3.65 -0.15
C THR A 29 15.14 2.45 -0.87
N ALA A 30 14.76 1.23 -0.50
CA ALA A 30 15.20 0.01 -1.17
C ALA A 30 14.71 -0.10 -2.63
N LEU A 31 13.73 0.73 -3.02
CA LEU A 31 13.15 0.81 -4.36
C LEU A 31 13.54 2.11 -5.06
N ASN A 32 14.63 2.75 -4.65
CA ASN A 32 15.06 4.04 -5.18
C ASN A 32 13.96 5.13 -5.09
N GLY A 33 13.16 5.11 -4.02
CA GLY A 33 12.06 6.04 -3.81
C GLY A 33 10.76 5.66 -4.51
N HIS A 34 10.71 4.55 -5.25
CA HIS A 34 9.47 4.08 -5.88
C HIS A 34 8.57 3.33 -4.90
N PRO A 35 7.25 3.33 -5.14
CA PRO A 35 6.31 2.53 -4.38
C PRO A 35 6.42 1.02 -4.70
N PRO A 36 5.92 0.14 -3.82
CA PRO A 36 5.97 -1.31 -4.04
C PRO A 36 5.37 -1.77 -5.37
N ALA A 37 4.28 -1.13 -5.80
CA ALA A 37 3.60 -1.40 -7.07
C ALA A 37 4.51 -1.26 -8.30
N SER A 38 5.53 -0.39 -8.26
CA SER A 38 6.44 -0.17 -9.40
C SER A 38 7.29 -1.39 -9.76
N ARG A 39 7.37 -2.39 -8.88
CA ARG A 39 8.08 -3.65 -9.17
C ARG A 39 7.22 -4.71 -9.84
N VAL A 40 5.91 -4.49 -9.95
CA VAL A 40 5.00 -5.45 -10.57
C VAL A 40 4.77 -4.98 -12.01
N PRO A 41 5.44 -5.61 -13.01
CA PRO A 41 5.38 -5.14 -14.39
C PRO A 41 3.95 -5.13 -14.97
N ASN A 42 3.03 -5.92 -14.40
CA ASN A 42 1.66 -6.09 -14.90
C ASN A 42 0.60 -5.95 -13.79
N LEU A 43 0.65 -4.90 -12.97
CA LEU A 43 -0.34 -4.70 -11.90
C LEU A 43 -1.79 -4.57 -12.42
N MET A 44 -1.94 -4.15 -13.69
CA MET A 44 -3.23 -4.00 -14.39
C MET A 44 -3.61 -5.20 -15.26
N GLY A 45 -2.88 -6.33 -15.19
CA GLY A 45 -3.21 -7.52 -15.99
C GLY A 45 -3.05 -7.33 -17.50
N GLN A 46 -2.11 -6.50 -17.95
CA GLN A 46 -1.75 -6.37 -19.37
C GLN A 46 -0.76 -7.48 -19.77
N ASN A 47 -1.20 -8.74 -19.74
CA ASN A 47 -0.56 -9.78 -20.55
C ASN A 47 -1.33 -9.80 -21.88
N THR A 48 -0.71 -9.30 -22.96
CA THR A 48 -1.16 -9.61 -24.32
C THR A 48 -0.66 -11.01 -24.68
#